data_AF-A0A859D1Y6-F1
#
_entry.id   AF-A0A859D1Y6-F1
#
_cell.length_a   1.000
_cell.length_b   1.000
_cell.length_c   1.000
_cell.angle_alpha   90.00
_cell.angle_beta   90.00
_cell.angle_gamma   90.00
#
_symmetry.space_group_name_H-M   'P 1'
#
loop_
_entity.id
_entity.type
_entity.pdbx_description
1 polymer ?
#
loop_
_entity_poly.entity_id
_entity_poly.type
_entity_poly.pdbx_seq_one_letter_code
_entity_poly.pdbx_strand_id
1 'polypeptide(L)'
;MDSQALTIELDDEQFEAVLGDNLLSSLLSQGADVRYGCRAGACGACRLYDASNCESILSCQTTVASDMSLTRHTPSASSSFTVLSNISLEEVSIELTLLGPSDDSFGDRVFVSLPFKEQSKESFKALSQNPYNKQAHFYECMALNPAGAPLKVVLQKEQLHYPDWLRALALSSDGKVDVQLSTGMRKGRLLFEMDIADAPVVVISSPDNAIFESYWHDALLDYTPTFLGHFALFANNELTLSLADDALIAFLQEALTDTGSASIQIIYHGQKLSEKDWAQALAPLRIRTNQLHFVR
;
A
#
# COMPACT_ATOMS: atom_id res chain seq x y z
N MET A 1 -4.03 15.38 44.47
CA MET A 1 -4.75 14.44 43.61
C MET A 1 -3.69 13.47 43.15
N ASP A 2 -3.79 12.21 43.58
CA ASP A 2 -2.78 11.22 43.23
C ASP A 2 -2.92 10.89 41.75
N SER A 3 -1.86 11.17 40.99
CA SER A 3 -1.77 10.82 39.57
C SER A 3 -1.80 9.31 39.45
N GLN A 4 -2.92 8.75 38.98
CA GLN A 4 -3.03 7.31 38.75
C GLN A 4 -2.15 6.94 37.55
N ALA A 5 -1.12 6.13 37.79
CA ALA A 5 -0.31 5.53 36.73
C ALA A 5 -1.07 4.33 36.13
N LEU A 6 -1.03 4.23 34.81
CA LEU A 6 -1.61 3.18 33.99
C LEU A 6 -0.51 2.56 33.13
N THR A 7 -0.62 1.27 32.86
CA THR A 7 0.36 0.55 32.05
C THR A 7 -0.07 0.52 30.59
N ILE A 8 0.81 0.99 29.72
CA ILE A 8 0.68 0.90 28.27
C ILE A 8 1.71 -0.11 27.77
N GLU A 9 1.23 -1.23 27.28
CA GLU A 9 2.05 -2.21 26.56
C GLU A 9 2.10 -1.82 25.08
N LEU A 10 3.29 -1.75 24.49
CA LEU A 10 3.54 -1.42 23.10
C LEU A 10 4.56 -2.38 22.50
N ASP A 11 4.13 -3.27 21.61
CA ASP A 11 4.97 -4.33 21.01
C ASP A 11 5.78 -5.10 22.09
N ASP A 12 5.08 -5.60 23.12
CA ASP A 12 5.62 -6.33 24.28
C ASP A 12 6.52 -5.50 25.22
N GLU A 13 6.69 -4.19 24.99
CA GLU A 13 7.38 -3.27 25.90
C GLU A 13 6.38 -2.53 26.81
N GLN A 14 6.70 -2.37 28.09
CA GLN A 14 5.81 -1.70 29.05
C GLN A 14 6.24 -0.27 29.33
N PHE A 15 5.27 0.65 29.29
CA PHE A 15 5.43 2.07 29.58
C PHE A 15 4.40 2.52 30.63
N GLU A 16 4.77 3.48 31.47
CA GLU A 16 3.85 4.05 32.46
C GLU A 16 3.28 5.38 31.96
N ALA A 17 1.96 5.52 31.92
CA ALA A 17 1.31 6.76 31.55
C ALA A 17 0.37 7.24 32.66
N VAL A 18 0.28 8.55 32.84
CA VAL A 18 -0.65 9.13 33.83
C VAL A 18 -2.05 9.19 33.22
N LEU A 19 -3.06 8.81 34.00
CA LEU A 19 -4.46 8.96 33.63
C LEU A 19 -4.75 10.42 33.25
N GLY A 20 -5.30 10.63 32.05
CA GLY A 20 -5.61 11.94 31.50
C GLY A 20 -4.50 12.54 30.61
N ASP A 21 -3.31 11.95 30.58
CA ASP A 21 -2.23 12.43 29.70
C ASP A 21 -2.47 12.06 28.23
N ASN A 22 -1.79 12.79 27.34
CA ASN A 22 -1.75 12.47 25.93
C ASN A 22 -0.84 11.26 25.67
N LEU A 23 -1.38 10.20 25.07
CA LEU A 23 -0.70 8.92 24.86
C LEU A 23 0.64 9.07 24.12
N LEU A 24 0.69 9.85 23.02
CA LEU A 24 1.94 10.05 22.28
C LEU A 24 3.01 10.73 23.15
N SER A 25 2.62 11.74 23.92
CA SER A 25 3.57 12.45 24.79
C SER A 25 4.11 11.55 25.89
N SER A 26 3.26 10.73 26.51
CA SER A 26 3.66 9.78 27.55
C SER A 26 4.65 8.73 27.02
N LEU A 27 4.36 8.14 25.85
CA LEU A 27 5.23 7.15 25.19
C LEU A 27 6.59 7.74 24.79
N LEU A 28 6.60 8.89 24.12
CA LEU A 28 7.85 9.54 23.69
C LEU A 28 8.72 9.99 24.87
N SER A 29 8.11 10.41 25.98
CA SER A 29 8.84 10.86 27.16
C SER A 29 9.68 9.75 27.81
N GLN A 30 9.29 8.49 27.59
CA GLN A 30 9.97 7.29 28.05
C GLN A 30 10.84 6.64 26.97
N GLY A 31 10.98 7.28 25.80
CA GLY A 31 11.83 6.77 24.72
C GLY A 31 11.19 5.70 23.84
N ALA A 32 9.87 5.50 23.90
CA ALA A 32 9.18 4.59 22.99
C ALA A 32 9.37 5.03 21.53
N ASP A 33 9.70 4.09 20.65
CA ASP A 33 9.76 4.36 19.21
C ASP A 33 8.35 4.40 18.62
N VAL A 34 7.76 5.59 18.58
CA VAL A 34 6.46 5.83 17.94
C VAL A 34 6.68 6.81 16.81
N ARG A 35 6.27 6.44 15.59
CA ARG A 35 6.32 7.37 14.45
C ARG A 35 5.37 8.54 14.69
N TYR A 36 5.78 9.75 14.36
CA TYR A 36 4.90 10.92 14.41
C TYR A 36 5.34 11.97 13.39
N GLY A 37 4.41 12.87 13.05
CA GLY A 37 4.67 14.01 12.17
C GLY A 37 4.02 15.27 12.71
N CYS A 38 2.76 15.49 12.36
CA CYS A 38 2.05 16.75 12.65
C CYS A 38 1.63 16.93 14.13
N ARG A 39 1.54 15.85 14.91
CA ARG A 39 0.96 15.81 16.28
C ARG A 39 -0.46 16.39 16.41
N ALA A 40 -1.17 16.58 15.29
CA ALA A 40 -2.50 17.17 15.20
C ALA A 40 -3.53 16.20 14.59
N GLY A 41 -3.20 14.90 14.52
CA GLY A 41 -4.06 13.86 13.93
C GLY A 41 -4.10 13.81 12.41
N ALA A 42 -3.75 14.90 11.72
CA ALA A 42 -3.89 15.02 10.26
C ALA A 42 -3.02 14.03 9.45
N CYS A 43 -1.76 13.82 9.84
CA CYS A 43 -0.83 13.01 9.03
C CYS A 43 -0.96 11.50 9.22
N GLY A 44 -1.75 11.02 10.21
CA GLY A 44 -1.89 9.59 10.51
C GLY A 44 -0.64 8.84 10.98
N ALA A 45 0.55 9.43 10.90
CA ALA A 45 1.84 8.79 11.20
C ALA A 45 1.95 8.15 12.59
N CYS A 46 1.21 8.65 13.59
CA CYS A 46 1.22 8.16 14.96
C CYS A 46 0.13 7.13 15.28
N ARG A 47 -0.31 6.40 14.25
CA ARG A 47 -1.32 5.36 14.42
C ARG A 47 -0.73 4.17 15.16
N LEU A 48 -1.44 3.74 16.20
CA LEU A 48 -1.21 2.50 16.93
C LEU A 48 -2.48 1.65 16.86
N TYR A 49 -2.36 0.36 17.10
CA TYR A 49 -3.48 -0.57 17.01
C TYR A 49 -3.66 -1.32 18.32
N ASP A 50 -4.89 -1.40 18.79
CA ASP A 50 -5.27 -2.23 19.93
C ASP A 50 -5.35 -3.69 19.46
N ALA A 51 -4.42 -4.51 19.93
CA ALA A 51 -4.32 -5.92 19.56
C ALA A 51 -5.54 -6.74 20.01
N SER A 52 -6.28 -6.27 21.01
CA SER A 52 -7.41 -6.98 21.61
C SER A 52 -8.74 -6.63 20.91
N ASN A 53 -8.90 -5.36 20.52
CA ASN A 53 -10.19 -4.85 20.02
C ASN A 53 -10.21 -4.58 18.52
N CYS A 54 -9.07 -4.79 17.82
CA CYS A 54 -8.92 -4.46 16.39
C CYS A 54 -9.27 -2.99 16.08
N GLU A 55 -9.08 -2.09 17.04
CA GLU A 55 -9.27 -0.65 16.86
C GLU A 55 -7.93 0.01 16.54
N SER A 56 -7.97 1.07 15.73
CA SER A 56 -6.80 1.91 15.49
C SER A 56 -6.98 3.27 16.12
N ILE A 57 -5.95 3.75 16.79
CA ILE A 57 -5.95 5.02 17.51
C ILE A 57 -4.83 5.91 17.00
N LEU A 58 -5.05 7.22 16.98
CA LEU A 58 -3.99 8.19 16.73
C LEU A 58 -3.44 8.61 18.08
N SER A 59 -2.25 8.13 18.46
CA SER A 59 -1.70 8.39 19.80
C SER A 59 -1.58 9.87 20.14
N CYS A 60 -1.42 10.77 19.16
CA CYS A 60 -1.43 12.22 19.38
C CYS A 60 -2.80 12.81 19.70
N GLN A 61 -3.90 12.11 19.41
CA GLN A 61 -5.28 12.54 19.69
C GLN A 61 -5.94 11.69 20.78
N THR A 62 -5.23 10.71 21.34
CA THR A 62 -5.75 9.81 22.37
C THR A 62 -5.30 10.27 23.76
N THR A 63 -6.28 10.41 24.66
CA THR A 63 -6.06 10.60 26.09
C THR A 63 -6.04 9.23 26.78
N VAL A 64 -5.08 9.02 27.68
CA VAL A 64 -4.96 7.78 28.45
C VAL A 64 -6.09 7.71 29.49
N ALA A 65 -6.96 6.71 29.35
CA ALA A 65 -8.11 6.52 30.22
C ALA A 65 -8.10 5.17 30.97
N SER A 66 -7.33 4.20 30.48
CA SER A 66 -7.16 2.87 31.06
C SER A 66 -5.81 2.28 30.61
N ASP A 67 -5.45 1.14 31.17
CA ASP A 67 -4.38 0.31 30.62
C ASP A 67 -4.71 -0.06 29.16
N MET A 68 -3.68 -0.20 28.32
CA MET A 68 -3.81 -0.49 26.89
C MET A 68 -2.73 -1.47 26.45
N SER A 69 -3.07 -2.39 25.54
CA SER A 69 -2.11 -3.24 24.84
C SER A 69 -2.15 -2.91 23.35
N LEU A 70 -1.09 -2.25 22.90
CA LEU A 70 -0.99 -1.61 21.60
C LEU A 70 0.14 -2.22 20.78
N THR A 71 0.03 -2.11 19.48
CA THR A 71 1.11 -2.47 18.55
C THR A 71 1.31 -1.38 17.51
N ARG A 72 2.56 -1.23 17.07
CA ARG A 72 2.92 -0.39 15.92
C ARG A 72 2.58 -1.08 14.60
N HIS A 73 2.40 -2.40 14.63
CA HIS A 73 2.13 -3.23 13.47
C HIS A 73 0.64 -3.25 13.15
N THR A 74 0.27 -3.01 11.90
CA THR A 74 -1.11 -3.16 11.46
C THR A 74 -1.57 -4.61 11.70
N PRO A 75 -2.60 -4.84 12.54
CA PRO A 75 -3.12 -6.16 12.78
C PRO A 75 -3.55 -6.78 11.46
N SER A 76 -3.21 -8.04 11.26
CA SER A 76 -3.49 -8.72 10.02
C SER A 76 -3.83 -10.18 10.26
N ALA A 77 -4.71 -10.69 9.41
CA ALA A 77 -5.16 -12.07 9.47
C ALA A 77 -4.80 -12.77 8.17
N SER A 78 -4.20 -13.96 8.29
CA SER A 78 -3.88 -14.81 7.15
C SER A 78 -5.04 -15.77 6.88
N SER A 79 -5.43 -15.87 5.62
CA SER A 79 -6.48 -16.77 5.13
C SER A 79 -6.08 -17.41 3.81
N SER A 80 -6.56 -18.62 3.55
CA SER A 80 -6.28 -19.33 2.31
C SER A 80 -7.29 -18.95 1.22
N PHE A 81 -6.80 -18.45 0.09
CA PHE A 81 -7.59 -18.06 -1.07
C PHE A 81 -7.48 -19.10 -2.18
N THR A 82 -8.52 -19.22 -2.98
CA THR A 82 -8.56 -20.07 -4.17
C THR A 82 -8.26 -19.25 -5.41
N VAL A 83 -7.33 -19.71 -6.25
CA VAL A 83 -7.03 -19.07 -7.53
C VAL A 83 -8.18 -19.32 -8.49
N LEU A 84 -8.85 -18.26 -8.92
CA LEU A 84 -9.86 -18.29 -9.99
C LEU A 84 -9.22 -18.12 -11.36
N SER A 85 -8.27 -17.19 -11.48
CA SER A 85 -7.52 -16.95 -12.71
C SER A 85 -6.06 -16.62 -12.41
N ASN A 86 -5.20 -16.96 -13.37
CA ASN A 86 -3.78 -16.68 -13.40
C ASN A 86 -3.42 -16.29 -14.84
N ILE A 87 -3.18 -14.99 -15.07
CA ILE A 87 -2.95 -14.44 -16.40
C ILE A 87 -1.53 -13.87 -16.44
N SER A 88 -0.69 -14.39 -17.34
CA SER A 88 0.64 -13.83 -17.55
C SER A 88 0.55 -12.53 -18.35
N LEU A 89 1.23 -11.50 -17.86
CA LEU A 89 1.31 -10.18 -18.46
C LEU A 89 2.79 -9.91 -18.79
N GLU A 90 3.10 -9.76 -20.09
CA GLU A 90 4.41 -9.33 -20.60
C GLU A 90 5.63 -10.14 -20.09
N GLU A 91 5.46 -11.43 -19.79
CA GLU A 91 6.49 -12.36 -19.26
C GLU A 91 7.17 -11.98 -17.92
N VAL A 92 6.89 -10.79 -17.39
CA VAL A 92 7.49 -10.24 -16.16
C VAL A 92 6.47 -10.05 -15.05
N SER A 93 5.18 -10.21 -15.34
CA SER A 93 4.11 -10.03 -14.36
C SER A 93 3.04 -11.12 -14.49
N ILE A 94 2.31 -11.33 -13.39
CA ILE A 94 1.18 -12.26 -13.31
C ILE A 94 0.02 -11.55 -12.60
N GLU A 95 -1.13 -11.47 -13.26
CA GLU A 95 -2.40 -11.11 -12.61
C GLU A 95 -3.04 -12.36 -12.00
N LEU A 96 -3.37 -12.29 -10.72
CA LEU A 96 -4.14 -13.31 -10.01
C LEU A 96 -5.50 -12.75 -9.62
N THR A 97 -6.56 -13.51 -9.91
CA THR A 97 -7.88 -13.30 -9.31
C THR A 97 -8.12 -14.41 -8.28
N LEU A 98 -8.43 -14.02 -7.05
CA LEU A 98 -8.45 -14.86 -5.87
C LEU A 98 -9.82 -14.82 -5.18
N LEU A 99 -10.38 -15.99 -4.89
CA LEU A 99 -11.62 -16.15 -4.12
C LEU A 99 -11.31 -16.50 -2.67
N GLY A 100 -11.77 -15.66 -1.74
CA GLY A 100 -11.63 -15.86 -0.31
C GLY A 100 -12.31 -14.74 0.49
N PRO A 101 -12.17 -14.75 1.82
CA PRO A 101 -12.77 -13.74 2.68
C PRO A 101 -11.93 -12.44 2.63
N SER A 102 -12.20 -11.58 1.65
CA SER A 102 -11.60 -10.24 1.55
C SER A 102 -12.70 -9.20 1.34
N ASP A 103 -12.59 -8.10 2.07
CA ASP A 103 -13.32 -6.85 1.89
C ASP A 103 -12.42 -5.74 1.32
N ASP A 104 -11.19 -6.08 0.94
CA ASP A 104 -10.23 -5.16 0.32
C ASP A 104 -10.72 -4.72 -1.05
N SER A 105 -10.33 -3.50 -1.41
CA SER A 105 -10.72 -2.84 -2.64
C SER A 105 -9.55 -2.05 -3.21
N PHE A 106 -9.76 -1.48 -4.38
CA PHE A 106 -8.72 -0.76 -5.12
C PHE A 106 -7.85 0.16 -4.23
N GLY A 107 -6.54 -0.09 -4.23
CA GLY A 107 -5.56 0.68 -3.47
C GLY A 107 -5.24 0.16 -2.07
N ASP A 108 -6.00 -0.82 -1.55
CA ASP A 108 -5.68 -1.44 -0.27
C ASP A 108 -4.43 -2.33 -0.38
N ARG A 109 -3.65 -2.39 0.70
CA ARG A 109 -2.44 -3.21 0.78
C ARG A 109 -2.79 -4.62 1.21
N VAL A 110 -2.36 -5.59 0.41
CA VAL A 110 -2.55 -7.02 0.67
C VAL A 110 -1.22 -7.75 0.56
N PHE A 111 -1.03 -8.80 1.34
CA PHE A 111 0.20 -9.57 1.33
C PHE A 111 -0.07 -10.98 0.84
N VAL A 112 0.67 -11.42 -0.16
CA VAL A 112 0.43 -12.71 -0.84
C VAL A 112 1.62 -13.64 -0.62
N SER A 113 1.35 -14.88 -0.23
CA SER A 113 2.35 -15.93 -0.09
C SER A 113 2.00 -17.15 -0.93
N LEU A 114 2.99 -17.66 -1.65
CA LEU A 114 2.86 -18.83 -2.50
C LEU A 114 3.24 -20.08 -1.70
N PRO A 115 2.28 -20.96 -1.37
CA PRO A 115 2.53 -22.04 -0.44
C PRO A 115 3.62 -22.99 -0.95
N PHE A 116 4.45 -23.45 -0.03
CA PHE A 116 5.37 -24.55 -0.29
C PHE A 116 4.55 -25.84 -0.43
N LYS A 117 4.46 -26.41 -1.64
CA LYS A 117 4.12 -27.83 -1.76
C LYS A 117 5.31 -28.60 -1.20
N GLU A 118 5.19 -29.15 0.01
CA GLU A 118 6.07 -30.23 0.48
C GLU A 118 5.84 -31.42 -0.48
N GLN A 119 6.58 -31.47 -1.58
CA GLN A 119 6.61 -32.64 -2.45
C GLN A 119 7.34 -33.76 -1.69
N SER A 120 6.56 -34.65 -1.09
CA SER A 120 6.95 -35.97 -0.57
C SER A 120 8.05 -36.02 0.51
N LYS A 121 7.76 -36.73 1.61
CA LYS A 121 8.65 -36.97 2.77
C LYS A 121 9.94 -37.76 2.47
N GLU A 122 10.29 -38.01 1.21
CA GLU A 122 11.45 -38.83 0.84
C GLU A 122 12.63 -38.02 0.28
N SER A 123 12.43 -36.79 -0.19
CA SER A 123 13.49 -35.94 -0.74
C SER A 123 14.27 -35.15 0.33
N PHE A 124 13.78 -35.11 1.57
CA PHE A 124 14.30 -34.24 2.63
C PHE A 124 15.41 -34.83 3.49
N LYS A 125 15.93 -36.03 3.19
CA LYS A 125 17.14 -36.55 3.88
C LYS A 125 18.46 -36.01 3.32
N ALA A 126 18.47 -35.38 2.15
CA ALA A 126 19.69 -34.93 1.50
C ALA A 126 19.98 -33.42 1.63
N LEU A 127 19.01 -32.60 2.08
CA LEU A 127 19.17 -31.13 2.20
C LEU A 127 18.76 -30.57 3.58
N SER A 128 18.35 -31.41 4.53
CA SER A 128 18.03 -30.99 5.89
C SER A 128 19.29 -30.86 6.76
N GLN A 129 20.09 -29.83 6.51
CA GLN A 129 21.06 -29.34 7.51
C GLN A 129 20.95 -27.84 7.78
N ASN A 130 19.86 -27.18 7.36
CA ASN A 130 19.61 -25.81 7.79
C ASN A 130 18.14 -25.59 8.19
N PRO A 131 17.80 -25.62 9.49
CA PRO A 131 16.44 -25.44 10.00
C PRO A 131 15.91 -23.99 9.91
N TYR A 132 16.62 -23.08 9.23
CA TYR A 132 16.31 -21.63 9.21
C TYR A 132 15.50 -21.12 8.00
N ASN A 133 15.08 -21.96 7.06
CA ASN A 133 14.43 -21.50 5.80
C ASN A 133 12.98 -21.98 5.61
N LYS A 134 12.17 -21.97 6.68
CA LYS A 134 10.73 -22.31 6.65
C LYS A 134 9.79 -21.11 6.90
N GLN A 135 10.20 -19.88 6.63
CA GLN A 135 9.28 -18.74 6.67
C GLN A 135 8.58 -18.59 5.33
N ALA A 136 7.25 -18.51 5.36
CA ALA A 136 6.46 -18.14 4.19
C ALA A 136 6.84 -16.71 3.77
N HIS A 137 7.30 -16.53 2.54
CA HIS A 137 7.58 -15.20 2.00
C HIS A 137 6.24 -14.54 1.64
N PHE A 138 5.94 -13.40 2.26
CA PHE A 138 4.80 -12.57 1.93
C PHE A 138 5.25 -11.40 1.07
N TYR A 139 4.60 -11.23 -0.07
CA TYR A 139 4.85 -10.15 -1.02
C TYR A 139 3.74 -9.11 -0.90
N GLU A 140 4.13 -7.85 -0.67
CA GLU A 140 3.17 -6.72 -0.64
C GLU A 140 2.65 -6.48 -2.05
N CYS A 141 1.34 -6.35 -2.18
CA CYS A 141 0.62 -6.04 -3.41
C CYS A 141 -0.45 -4.99 -3.13
N MET A 142 -0.88 -4.30 -4.19
CA MET A 142 -2.08 -3.47 -4.16
C MET A 142 -3.28 -4.31 -4.63
N ALA A 143 -4.40 -4.23 -3.90
CA ALA A 143 -5.68 -4.75 -4.37
C ALA A 143 -6.17 -3.92 -5.57
N LEU A 144 -6.65 -4.61 -6.61
CA LEU A 144 -7.04 -4.03 -7.90
C LEU A 144 -8.52 -4.23 -8.23
N ASN A 145 -9.25 -4.90 -7.34
CA ASN A 145 -10.67 -5.20 -7.51
C ASN A 145 -11.55 -4.06 -6.99
N PRO A 146 -12.75 -3.88 -7.57
CA PRO A 146 -13.78 -3.06 -6.94
C PRO A 146 -14.27 -3.72 -5.64
N ALA A 147 -14.90 -2.93 -4.79
CA ALA A 147 -15.45 -3.40 -3.52
C ALA A 147 -16.48 -4.53 -3.76
N GLY A 148 -16.32 -5.64 -3.05
CA GLY A 148 -17.20 -6.81 -3.13
C GLY A 148 -16.92 -7.78 -4.30
N ALA A 149 -15.97 -7.48 -5.17
CA ALA A 149 -15.49 -8.42 -6.19
C ALA A 149 -14.37 -9.33 -5.64
N PRO A 150 -14.07 -10.47 -6.30
CA PRO A 150 -12.91 -11.29 -5.94
C PRO A 150 -11.62 -10.50 -5.92
N LEU A 151 -10.73 -10.79 -4.96
CA LEU A 151 -9.47 -10.08 -4.77
C LEU A 151 -8.62 -10.21 -6.03
N LYS A 152 -8.20 -9.07 -6.59
CA LYS A 152 -7.30 -9.03 -7.74
C LYS A 152 -5.97 -8.40 -7.35
N VAL A 153 -4.87 -9.05 -7.73
CA VAL A 153 -3.50 -8.58 -7.46
C VAL A 153 -2.60 -8.86 -8.65
N VAL A 154 -1.52 -8.09 -8.78
CA VAL A 154 -0.45 -8.34 -9.76
C VAL A 154 0.84 -8.65 -9.02
N LEU A 155 1.49 -9.75 -9.39
CA LEU A 155 2.81 -10.15 -8.92
C LEU A 155 3.85 -9.80 -9.98
N GLN A 156 4.88 -9.06 -9.61
CA GLN A 156 5.98 -8.69 -10.50
C GLN A 156 7.22 -9.56 -10.23
N LYS A 157 7.79 -10.14 -11.28
CA LYS A 157 8.93 -11.06 -11.21
C LYS A 157 10.11 -10.51 -10.42
N GLU A 158 10.39 -9.21 -10.53
CA GLU A 158 11.53 -8.56 -9.85
C GLU A 158 11.35 -8.46 -8.33
N GLN A 159 10.10 -8.47 -7.85
CA GLN A 159 9.76 -8.40 -6.44
C GLN A 159 9.72 -9.79 -5.78
N LEU A 160 9.66 -10.85 -6.58
CA LEU A 160 9.57 -12.22 -6.12
C LEU A 160 10.93 -12.90 -6.09
N HIS A 161 11.11 -13.79 -5.11
CA HIS A 161 12.24 -14.71 -5.18
C HIS A 161 12.04 -15.69 -6.34
N TYR A 162 13.12 -16.09 -7.00
CA TYR A 162 13.06 -16.98 -8.17
C TYR A 162 12.21 -18.25 -7.97
N PRO A 163 12.30 -18.98 -6.84
CA PRO A 163 11.42 -20.14 -6.59
C PRO A 163 9.95 -19.78 -6.45
N ASP A 164 9.64 -18.60 -5.91
CA ASP A 164 8.28 -18.07 -5.78
C ASP A 164 7.72 -17.69 -7.15
N TRP A 165 8.52 -17.05 -8.00
CA TRP A 165 8.12 -16.76 -9.38
C TRP A 165 7.74 -18.01 -10.18
N LEU A 166 8.57 -19.07 -10.12
CA LEU A 166 8.25 -20.34 -10.79
C LEU A 166 6.97 -20.98 -10.24
N ARG A 167 6.70 -20.82 -8.95
CA ARG A 167 5.46 -21.30 -8.33
C ARG A 167 4.25 -20.52 -8.82
N ALA A 168 4.34 -19.19 -8.90
CA ALA A 168 3.29 -18.34 -9.43
C ALA A 168 2.93 -18.74 -10.87
N LEU A 169 3.94 -18.97 -11.72
CA LEU A 169 3.73 -19.45 -13.09
C LEU A 169 3.05 -20.82 -13.17
N ALA A 170 3.26 -21.69 -12.17
CA ALA A 170 2.69 -23.03 -12.11
C ALA A 170 1.32 -23.10 -11.39
N LEU A 171 0.76 -21.97 -10.93
CA LEU A 171 -0.55 -21.94 -10.29
C LEU A 171 -1.65 -22.28 -11.30
N SER A 172 -2.42 -23.33 -11.02
CA SER A 172 -3.64 -23.66 -11.75
C SER A 172 -4.85 -22.94 -11.16
N SER A 173 -5.95 -22.88 -11.93
CA SER A 173 -7.27 -22.71 -11.32
C SER A 173 -7.47 -23.76 -10.22
N ASP A 174 -8.12 -23.38 -9.12
CA ASP A 174 -8.24 -24.15 -7.86
C ASP A 174 -6.97 -24.29 -7.01
N GLY A 175 -5.85 -23.68 -7.45
CA GLY A 175 -4.66 -23.51 -6.62
C GLY A 175 -4.98 -22.75 -5.34
N LYS A 176 -4.19 -22.97 -4.28
CA LYS A 176 -4.30 -22.22 -3.04
C LYS A 176 -3.14 -21.26 -2.88
N VAL A 177 -3.45 -20.08 -2.36
CA VAL A 177 -2.50 -19.01 -2.06
C VAL A 177 -2.87 -18.48 -0.68
N ASP A 178 -1.88 -18.23 0.17
CA ASP A 178 -2.14 -17.63 1.48
C ASP A 178 -2.11 -16.12 1.34
N VAL A 179 -3.14 -15.44 1.82
CA VAL A 179 -3.27 -13.99 1.74
C VAL A 179 -3.42 -13.45 3.15
N GLN A 180 -2.58 -12.48 3.48
CA GLN A 180 -2.61 -11.75 4.73
C GLN A 180 -3.24 -10.38 4.49
N LEU A 181 -4.38 -10.16 5.15
CA LEU A 181 -5.20 -8.96 5.01
C LEU A 181 -5.10 -8.10 6.26
N SER A 182 -5.08 -6.79 6.09
CA SER A 182 -5.17 -5.87 7.22
C SER A 182 -6.55 -5.96 7.88
N THR A 183 -6.59 -5.92 9.21
CA THR A 183 -7.82 -5.96 10.02
C THR A 183 -7.93 -4.67 10.83
N GLY A 184 -9.16 -4.25 11.18
CA GLY A 184 -9.37 -3.04 11.97
C GLY A 184 -9.11 -1.72 11.22
N MET A 185 -8.90 -1.77 9.91
CA MET A 185 -8.74 -0.60 9.05
C MET A 185 -9.92 -0.46 8.10
N ARG A 186 -10.39 0.78 7.92
CA ARG A 186 -11.34 1.10 6.85
C ARG A 186 -10.66 0.84 5.50
N LYS A 187 -11.30 0.06 4.63
CA LYS A 187 -10.85 -0.33 3.28
C LYS A 187 -11.22 0.73 2.24
N GLY A 188 -10.60 0.68 1.06
CA GLY A 188 -10.90 1.54 -0.09
C GLY A 188 -10.55 3.00 0.12
N ARG A 189 -9.48 3.26 0.89
CA ARG A 189 -9.15 4.62 1.33
C ARG A 189 -8.34 5.41 0.32
N LEU A 190 -7.65 4.76 -0.61
CA LEU A 190 -6.65 5.44 -1.45
C LEU A 190 -7.23 6.67 -2.16
N LEU A 191 -8.30 6.48 -2.95
CA LEU A 191 -8.93 7.57 -3.71
C LEU A 191 -9.64 8.59 -2.79
N PHE A 192 -10.21 8.12 -1.68
CA PHE A 192 -10.88 8.96 -0.69
C PHE A 192 -9.89 9.88 0.04
N GLU A 193 -8.73 9.36 0.44
CA GLU A 193 -7.68 10.12 1.13
C GLU A 193 -7.00 11.15 0.22
N MET A 194 -6.99 10.91 -1.09
CA MET A 194 -6.48 11.88 -2.06
C MET A 194 -7.44 13.06 -2.30
N ASP A 195 -8.71 12.93 -1.90
CA ASP A 195 -9.75 13.96 -2.05
C ASP A 195 -9.92 14.47 -3.50
N ILE A 196 -9.95 13.53 -4.46
CA ILE A 196 -9.96 13.82 -5.91
C ILE A 196 -11.32 13.65 -6.59
N ALA A 197 -12.39 13.40 -5.85
CA ALA A 197 -13.70 13.04 -6.42
C ALA A 197 -14.24 14.11 -7.38
N ASP A 198 -14.01 15.39 -7.06
CA ASP A 198 -14.47 16.55 -7.85
C ASP A 198 -13.32 17.28 -8.55
N ALA A 199 -12.12 16.70 -8.57
CA ALA A 199 -10.92 17.33 -9.11
C ALA A 199 -10.48 16.65 -10.41
N PRO A 200 -10.10 17.41 -11.45
CA PRO A 200 -9.53 16.84 -12.65
C PRO A 200 -8.25 16.08 -12.32
N VAL A 201 -8.14 14.83 -12.76
CA VAL A 201 -7.05 13.94 -12.34
C VAL A 201 -6.40 13.25 -13.53
N VAL A 202 -5.07 13.13 -13.46
CA VAL A 202 -4.26 12.29 -14.34
C VAL A 202 -3.45 11.29 -13.52
N VAL A 203 -3.16 10.14 -14.12
CA VAL A 203 -2.25 9.14 -13.55
C VAL A 203 -0.97 9.13 -14.36
N ILE A 204 0.17 9.17 -13.67
CA ILE A 204 1.48 8.98 -14.28
C ILE A 204 2.13 7.76 -13.65
N SER A 205 2.42 6.72 -14.44
CA SER A 205 3.10 5.52 -13.96
C SER A 205 4.60 5.58 -14.24
N SER A 206 5.42 5.04 -13.33
CA SER A 206 6.78 4.62 -13.69
C SER A 206 6.72 3.49 -14.73
N PRO A 207 7.80 3.24 -15.50
CA PRO A 207 7.80 2.20 -16.54
C PRO A 207 7.38 0.83 -15.99
N ASP A 208 7.93 0.45 -14.82
CA ASP A 208 7.64 -0.81 -14.13
C ASP A 208 6.17 -0.95 -13.72
N ASN A 209 5.42 0.17 -13.66
CA ASN A 209 4.03 0.25 -13.23
C ASN A 209 3.07 0.63 -14.38
N ALA A 210 3.54 0.63 -15.63
CA ALA A 210 2.69 0.89 -16.79
C ALA A 210 1.57 -0.15 -16.93
N ILE A 211 1.85 -1.40 -16.51
CA ILE A 211 0.89 -2.52 -16.49
C ILE A 211 -0.39 -2.25 -15.69
N PHE A 212 -0.38 -1.24 -14.83
CA PHE A 212 -1.53 -0.89 -13.99
C PHE A 212 -2.50 0.10 -14.64
N GLU A 213 -2.25 0.54 -15.87
CA GLU A 213 -3.07 1.54 -16.59
C GLU A 213 -4.56 1.18 -16.58
N SER A 214 -4.92 -0.04 -16.97
CA SER A 214 -6.32 -0.47 -17.06
C SER A 214 -7.02 -0.46 -15.71
N TYR A 215 -6.35 -0.87 -14.62
CA TYR A 215 -6.95 -0.83 -13.28
C TYR A 215 -7.15 0.58 -12.77
N TRP A 216 -6.22 1.50 -13.07
CA TRP A 216 -6.39 2.91 -12.77
C TRP A 216 -7.54 3.51 -13.55
N HIS A 217 -7.66 3.18 -14.83
CA HIS A 217 -8.75 3.61 -15.68
C HIS A 217 -10.11 3.16 -15.11
N ASP A 218 -10.27 1.86 -14.84
CA ASP A 218 -11.50 1.30 -14.28
C ASP A 218 -11.85 1.93 -12.92
N ALA A 219 -10.87 2.03 -12.01
CA ALA A 219 -11.10 2.57 -10.67
C ALA A 219 -11.45 4.07 -10.67
N LEU A 220 -10.83 4.86 -11.55
CA LEU A 220 -11.06 6.31 -11.60
C LEU A 220 -12.34 6.68 -12.35
N LEU A 221 -12.73 5.94 -13.40
CA LEU A 221 -13.99 6.17 -14.09
C LEU A 221 -15.21 6.00 -13.17
N ASP A 222 -15.15 5.03 -12.26
CA ASP A 222 -16.20 4.83 -11.26
C ASP A 222 -16.16 5.90 -10.14
N TYR A 223 -15.02 6.55 -9.93
CA TYR A 223 -14.80 7.46 -8.79
C TYR A 223 -14.96 8.94 -9.13
N THR A 224 -14.47 9.38 -10.31
CA THR A 224 -14.50 10.79 -10.72
C THR A 224 -14.86 10.93 -12.20
N PRO A 225 -15.81 11.81 -12.55
CA PRO A 225 -16.16 12.07 -13.95
C PRO A 225 -15.09 12.92 -14.68
N THR A 226 -14.05 13.37 -13.98
CA THR A 226 -13.01 14.28 -14.50
C THR A 226 -11.64 13.61 -14.60
N PHE A 227 -11.61 12.29 -14.81
CA PHE A 227 -10.39 11.59 -15.18
C PHE A 227 -9.98 11.97 -16.62
N LEU A 228 -8.77 12.50 -16.77
CA LEU A 228 -8.26 13.06 -18.03
C LEU A 228 -7.33 12.12 -18.78
N GLY A 229 -6.81 11.07 -18.12
CA GLY A 229 -6.00 10.05 -18.78
C GLY A 229 -4.82 9.55 -17.96
N HIS A 230 -4.10 8.62 -18.58
CA HIS A 230 -2.93 7.95 -18.02
C HIS A 230 -1.72 8.20 -18.92
N PHE A 231 -0.54 8.36 -18.31
CA PHE A 231 0.74 8.46 -19.01
C PHE A 231 1.77 7.53 -18.36
N ALA A 232 2.43 6.70 -19.16
CA ALA A 232 3.57 5.90 -18.70
C ALA A 232 4.88 6.64 -18.99
N LEU A 233 5.69 6.88 -17.96
CA LEU A 233 7.06 7.33 -18.15
C LEU A 233 7.85 6.27 -18.91
N PHE A 234 8.75 6.72 -19.78
CA PHE A 234 9.63 5.83 -20.54
C PHE A 234 10.82 5.37 -19.69
N ALA A 235 11.27 4.15 -19.96
CA ALA A 235 12.38 3.54 -19.27
C ALA A 235 13.70 4.26 -19.61
N ASN A 236 14.35 4.78 -18.58
CA ASN A 236 15.67 5.41 -18.65
C ASN A 236 16.56 4.89 -17.52
N ASN A 237 17.88 4.96 -17.74
CA ASN A 237 18.86 4.69 -16.69
C ASN A 237 18.71 5.67 -15.50
N GLU A 238 18.34 6.92 -15.79
CA GLU A 238 17.98 7.93 -14.80
C GLU A 238 16.53 8.36 -15.03
N LEU A 239 15.63 7.91 -14.15
CA LEU A 239 14.19 8.16 -14.29
C LEU A 239 13.83 9.65 -14.23
N THR A 240 14.68 10.49 -13.63
CA THR A 240 14.53 11.95 -13.62
C THR A 240 14.56 12.55 -15.03
N LEU A 241 15.27 11.94 -15.97
CA LEU A 241 15.25 12.36 -17.38
C LEU A 241 13.86 12.14 -18.01
N SER A 242 13.11 11.16 -17.52
CA SER A 242 11.75 10.90 -18.00
C SER A 242 10.76 12.02 -17.63
N LEU A 243 11.09 12.85 -16.63
CA LEU A 243 10.30 14.01 -16.27
C LEU A 243 10.53 15.24 -17.16
N ALA A 244 11.62 15.26 -17.93
CA ALA A 244 11.98 16.36 -18.83
C ALA A 244 11.52 16.12 -20.28
N ASP A 245 10.69 15.11 -20.50
CA ASP A 245 10.30 14.67 -21.83
C ASP A 245 9.17 15.49 -22.43
N ASP A 246 9.30 15.76 -23.73
CA ASP A 246 8.35 16.59 -24.46
C ASP A 246 6.95 15.94 -24.52
N ALA A 247 6.84 14.61 -24.53
CA ALA A 247 5.54 13.93 -24.56
C ALA A 247 4.83 14.02 -23.21
N LEU A 248 5.56 13.90 -22.09
CA LEU A 248 4.98 14.14 -20.76
C LEU A 248 4.50 15.59 -20.63
N ILE A 249 5.31 16.55 -21.06
CA ILE A 249 4.96 17.97 -20.99
C ILE A 249 3.73 18.25 -21.86
N ALA A 250 3.67 17.71 -23.07
CA ALA A 250 2.52 17.84 -23.96
C ALA A 250 1.25 17.24 -23.36
N PHE A 251 1.34 16.04 -22.78
CA PHE A 251 0.22 15.38 -22.10
C PHE A 251 -0.34 16.24 -20.96
N LEU A 252 0.52 16.80 -20.10
CA LEU A 252 0.09 17.64 -18.99
C LEU A 252 -0.49 18.99 -19.47
N GLN A 253 0.04 19.55 -20.57
CA GLN A 253 -0.50 20.78 -21.17
C GLN A 253 -1.88 20.56 -21.77
N GLU A 254 -2.10 19.44 -22.46
CA GLU A 254 -3.40 19.03 -22.98
C GLU A 254 -4.40 18.84 -21.83
N ALA A 255 -4.02 18.07 -20.80
CA ALA A 255 -4.86 17.85 -19.63
C ALA A 255 -5.24 19.17 -18.94
N LEU A 256 -4.29 20.09 -18.72
CA LEU A 256 -4.57 21.41 -18.15
C LEU A 256 -5.55 22.23 -19.01
N THR A 257 -5.42 22.15 -20.33
CA THR A 257 -6.31 22.84 -21.28
C THR A 257 -7.74 22.31 -21.15
N ASP A 258 -7.90 20.99 -21.06
CA ASP A 258 -9.20 20.32 -20.93
C ASP A 258 -9.90 20.63 -19.60
N THR A 259 -9.15 20.87 -18.53
CA THR A 259 -9.77 21.25 -17.24
C THR A 259 -10.43 22.62 -17.27
N GLY A 260 -10.05 23.51 -18.20
CA GLY A 260 -10.44 24.92 -18.18
C GLY A 260 -9.99 25.70 -16.92
N SER A 261 -9.15 25.10 -16.07
CA SER A 261 -8.70 25.64 -14.79
C SER A 261 -7.18 25.48 -14.62
N ALA A 262 -6.60 26.10 -13.59
CA ALA A 262 -5.18 25.92 -13.25
C ALA A 262 -4.93 24.76 -12.26
N SER A 263 -5.96 23.98 -11.93
CA SER A 263 -5.89 22.94 -10.91
C SER A 263 -6.12 21.56 -11.52
N ILE A 264 -5.10 20.72 -11.44
CA ILE A 264 -5.10 19.31 -11.82
C ILE A 264 -4.46 18.51 -10.69
N GLN A 265 -4.99 17.33 -10.40
CA GLN A 265 -4.41 16.37 -9.45
C GLN A 265 -3.59 15.35 -10.24
N ILE A 266 -2.40 15.04 -9.75
CA ILE A 266 -1.50 14.07 -10.37
C ILE A 266 -1.32 12.91 -9.40
N ILE A 267 -1.66 11.70 -9.84
CA ILE A 267 -1.31 10.47 -9.13
C ILE A 267 -0.06 9.91 -9.78
N TYR A 268 1.06 9.93 -9.08
CA TYR A 268 2.27 9.23 -9.52
C TYR A 268 2.30 7.82 -8.93
N HIS A 269 2.13 6.81 -9.78
CA HIS A 269 2.26 5.41 -9.42
C HIS A 269 3.66 4.91 -9.74
N GLY A 270 4.56 5.00 -8.76
CA GLY A 270 5.95 4.64 -8.95
C GLY A 270 6.84 4.97 -7.77
N GLN A 271 8.09 4.55 -7.90
CA GLN A 271 9.12 4.78 -6.89
C GLN A 271 10.31 5.54 -7.51
N LYS A 272 11.34 5.84 -6.72
CA LYS A 272 12.63 6.41 -7.17
C LYS A 272 12.62 7.89 -7.63
N LEU A 273 11.47 8.53 -7.77
CA LEU A 273 11.37 9.99 -7.97
C LEU A 273 10.97 10.70 -6.68
N SER A 274 11.69 11.76 -6.32
CA SER A 274 11.38 12.57 -5.14
C SER A 274 10.38 13.68 -5.46
N GLU A 275 9.73 14.22 -4.43
CA GLU A 275 8.89 15.42 -4.57
C GLU A 275 9.67 16.59 -5.18
N LYS A 276 10.98 16.69 -4.92
CA LYS A 276 11.83 17.74 -5.47
C LYS A 276 12.01 17.60 -6.98
N ASP A 277 12.19 16.37 -7.48
CA ASP A 277 12.32 16.11 -8.92
C ASP A 277 11.03 16.50 -9.64
N TRP A 278 9.89 16.11 -9.06
CA TRP A 278 8.57 16.52 -9.53
C TRP A 278 8.35 18.03 -9.46
N ALA A 279 8.74 18.69 -8.37
CA ALA A 279 8.62 20.14 -8.23
C ALA A 279 9.33 20.89 -9.37
N GLN A 280 10.52 20.42 -9.75
CA GLN A 280 11.29 20.98 -10.85
C GLN A 280 10.59 20.78 -12.20
N ALA A 281 10.05 19.58 -12.44
CA ALA A 281 9.37 19.25 -13.69
C ALA A 281 8.01 19.97 -13.85
N LEU A 282 7.29 20.15 -12.73
CA LEU A 282 5.95 20.74 -12.70
C LEU A 282 5.94 22.27 -12.66
N ALA A 283 7.04 22.90 -12.21
CA ALA A 283 7.14 24.35 -12.07
C ALA A 283 6.84 25.14 -13.37
N PRO A 284 7.33 24.75 -14.56
CA PRO A 284 7.00 25.43 -15.82
C PRO A 284 5.50 25.43 -16.14
N LEU A 285 4.79 24.38 -15.71
CA LEU A 285 3.34 24.22 -15.89
C LEU A 285 2.52 24.89 -14.78
N ARG A 286 3.20 25.48 -13.78
CA ARG A 286 2.59 26.11 -12.58
C ARG A 286 1.76 25.15 -11.73
N ILE A 287 2.00 23.85 -11.85
CA ILE A 287 1.39 22.83 -11.00
C ILE A 287 2.19 22.76 -9.70
N ARG A 288 1.49 22.79 -8.56
CA ARG A 288 2.09 22.75 -7.23
C ARG A 288 2.24 21.31 -6.73
N THR A 289 3.26 21.05 -5.91
CA THR A 289 3.51 19.70 -5.39
C THR A 289 2.44 19.19 -4.44
N ASN A 290 1.63 20.06 -3.83
CA ASN A 290 0.49 19.65 -3.02
C ASN A 290 -0.67 19.07 -3.85
N GLN A 291 -0.55 19.07 -5.18
CA GLN A 291 -1.46 18.40 -6.12
C GLN A 291 -0.94 17.03 -6.56
N LEU A 292 0.20 16.59 -6.01
CA LEU A 292 0.85 15.33 -6.35
C LEU A 292 0.61 14.30 -5.24
N HIS A 293 0.08 13.14 -5.64
CA HIS A 293 -0.17 11.99 -4.78
C HIS A 293 0.76 10.85 -5.17
N PHE A 294 1.53 10.33 -4.21
CA PHE A 294 2.46 9.23 -4.45
C PHE A 294 1.80 7.89 -4.10
N VAL A 295 1.77 6.96 -5.05
CA VAL A 295 1.34 5.57 -4.88
C VAL A 295 2.52 4.65 -5.18
N ARG A 296 2.74 3.66 -4.34
CA ARG A 296 3.92 2.78 -4.38
C ARG A 296 3.62 1.41 -4.93
#